data_AF-A0A8J9SCB1-F1
#
_entry.id   AF-A0A8J9SCB1-F1
#
_cell.length_a   1.000
_cell.length_b   1.000
_cell.length_c   1.000
_cell.angle_alpha   90.00
_cell.angle_beta   90.00
_cell.angle_gamma   90.00
#
_symmetry.space_group_name_H-M   'P 1'
#
loop_
_entity.id
_entity.type
_entity.pdbx_description
1 polymer ?
#
loop_
_entity_poly.entity_id
_entity_poly.type
_entity_poly.pdbx_seq_one_letter_code
_entity_poly.pdbx_strand_id
1 'polypeptide(L)' 'MGGKNNASRNVDYAIHESTFPVKLHYLLSETEENGSDHIISWQPHGRAFLVHDHGAFVDHVLP' A
#
# COMPACT_ATOMS: atom_id res chain seq x y z
N MET A 1 13.34 -20.39 -13.54
CA MET A 1 13.05 -20.98 -12.22
C MET A 1 12.90 -19.86 -11.23
N GLY A 2 11.76 -19.78 -10.55
CA GLY A 2 11.45 -18.74 -9.57
C GLY A 2 10.09 -19.04 -8.97
N GLY A 3 10.06 -20.01 -8.04
CA GLY A 3 8.84 -20.39 -7.35
C GLY A 3 8.37 -19.23 -6.49
N LYS A 4 7.32 -18.53 -6.92
CA LYS A 4 6.57 -17.67 -5.99
C LYS A 4 5.92 -18.59 -4.97
N ASN A 5 6.46 -18.52 -3.75
CA ASN A 5 6.12 -19.30 -2.57
C ASN A 5 4.60 -19.28 -2.35
N ASN A 6 4.04 -20.43 -1.96
CA ASN A 6 2.64 -20.59 -1.55
C ASN A 6 2.18 -19.56 -0.50
N ALA A 7 3.08 -19.07 0.34
CA ALA A 7 2.82 -18.03 1.33
C ALA A 7 2.41 -16.69 0.72
N SER A 8 3.08 -16.22 -0.35
CA SER A 8 2.77 -14.92 -0.98
C SER A 8 1.36 -14.90 -1.56
N ARG A 9 0.94 -16.00 -2.22
CA ARG A 9 -0.42 -16.11 -2.74
C ARG A 9 -1.48 -16.00 -1.65
N ASN A 10 -1.24 -16.58 -0.47
CA ASN A 10 -2.19 -16.51 0.64
C ASN A 10 -2.28 -15.10 1.27
N VAL A 11 -1.18 -14.35 1.28
CA VAL A 11 -1.15 -12.95 1.75
C VAL A 11 -1.91 -12.05 0.78
N ASP A 12 -1.68 -12.18 -0.53
CA ASP A 12 -2.34 -11.38 -1.56
C ASP A 12 -3.87 -11.51 -1.49
N TYR A 13 -4.38 -12.73 -1.33
CA TYR A 13 -5.82 -13.00 -1.13
C TYR A 13 -6.36 -12.38 0.17
N ALA A 14 -5.61 -12.48 1.27
CA ALA A 14 -6.04 -11.94 2.55
C ALA A 14 -6.13 -10.40 2.52
N ILE A 15 -5.22 -9.72 1.82
CA ILE A 15 -5.27 -8.27 1.63
C ILE A 15 -6.45 -7.88 0.71
N HIS A 16 -6.71 -8.65 -0.36
CA HIS A 16 -7.81 -8.36 -1.29
C HIS A 16 -9.19 -8.47 -0.61
N GLU A 17 -9.36 -9.40 0.31
CA GLU A 17 -10.59 -9.57 1.11
C GLU A 17 -10.63 -8.68 2.37
N SER A 18 -9.56 -7.94 2.68
CA SER A 18 -9.51 -7.10 3.87
C SER A 18 -10.34 -5.81 3.74
N THR A 19 -10.68 -5.23 4.89
CA THR A 19 -11.44 -3.97 4.94
C THR A 19 -10.58 -2.79 4.48
N PHE A 20 -11.24 -1.71 4.05
CA PHE A 20 -10.56 -0.50 3.59
C PHE A 20 -9.47 0.01 4.56
N PRO A 21 -9.70 0.11 5.88
CA PRO A 21 -8.64 0.55 6.81
C PRO A 21 -7.40 -0.34 6.82
N VAL A 22 -7.56 -1.65 6.65
CA VAL A 22 -6.43 -2.60 6.59
C VAL A 22 -5.65 -2.43 5.30
N LYS A 23 -6.35 -2.35 4.16
CA LYS A 23 -5.73 -2.07 2.85
C LYS A 23 -4.95 -0.77 2.84
N LEU A 24 -5.55 0.29 3.40
CA LEU A 24 -4.93 1.60 3.49
C LEU A 24 -3.65 1.56 4.33
N HIS A 25 -3.69 0.90 5.50
CA HIS A 25 -2.51 0.80 6.35
C HIS A 25 -1.38 0.03 5.66
N TYR A 26 -1.69 -1.10 5.01
CA TYR A 26 -0.70 -1.86 4.26
C TYR A 26 -0.09 -1.05 3.11
N LEU A 27 -0.94 -0.37 2.33
CA LEU A 27 -0.53 0.50 1.23
C LEU A 27 0.42 1.59 1.71
N LEU A 28 0.12 2.26 2.83
CA LEU A 28 0.98 3.32 3.37
C LEU A 28 2.35 2.78 3.81
N SER A 29 2.39 1.59 4.42
CA SER A 29 3.65 0.91 4.77
C SER A 29 4.46 0.53 3.53
N GLU A 30 3.83 -0.06 2.52
CA GLU A 30 4.49 -0.41 1.26
C GLU A 30 5.04 0.81 0.53
N THR A 31 4.30 1.92 0.49
CA THR A 31 4.78 3.15 -0.18
C THR A 31 6.00 3.74 0.52
N GLU A 32 6.08 3.65 1.84
CA GLU A 32 7.25 4.08 2.62
C GLU A 32 8.46 3.18 2.35
N GLU A 33 8.28 1.86 2.40
CA GLU A 33 9.34 0.88 2.14
C GLU A 33 9.90 0.97 0.70
N ASN A 34 9.03 1.27 -0.27
CA ASN A 34 9.39 1.39 -1.68
C ASN A 34 9.85 2.81 -2.10
N GLY A 35 9.91 3.78 -1.17
CA GLY A 35 10.30 5.17 -1.48
C GLY A 35 9.30 5.95 -2.36
N SER A 36 8.04 5.52 -2.35
CA SER A 36 6.91 6.14 -3.06
C SER A 36 6.03 7.00 -2.12
N ASP A 37 6.55 7.34 -0.95
CA ASP A 37 5.93 8.19 0.08
C ASP A 37 5.66 9.62 -0.42
N HIS A 38 6.35 10.05 -1.48
CA HIS A 38 6.06 11.29 -2.21
C HIS A 38 4.73 11.28 -2.97
N ILE A 39 4.06 10.14 -3.12
CA ILE A 39 2.72 10.02 -3.72
C ILE A 39 1.65 10.07 -2.63
N ILE A 40 1.83 9.25 -1.60
CA ILE A 40 0.97 9.18 -0.41
C ILE A 40 1.82 8.76 0.79
N SER A 41 1.64 9.41 1.94
CA SER A 41 2.37 9.03 3.15
C SER A 41 1.64 9.33 4.45
N TRP A 42 2.07 8.64 5.51
CA TRP A 42 1.74 9.04 6.87
C TRP A 42 2.26 10.44 7.17
N GLN A 43 1.48 11.22 7.91
CA GLN A 43 1.97 12.43 8.54
C GLN A 43 2.87 12.08 9.73
N PRO A 44 3.83 12.94 10.13
CA PRO A 44 4.82 12.61 11.17
C PRO A 44 4.25 12.13 12.52
N HIS A 45 3.00 12.49 12.82
CA HIS A 45 2.31 12.06 14.04
C HIS A 45 1.62 10.68 13.93
N GLY A 46 1.59 10.05 12.75
CA GLY A 46 1.08 8.68 12.53
C GLY A 46 -0.43 8.50 12.68
N ARG A 47 -1.23 9.57 12.59
CA ARG A 47 -2.70 9.52 12.80
C ARG A 47 -3.51 10.03 11.60
N ALA A 48 -2.83 10.52 10.59
CA ALA A 48 -3.41 11.01 9.35
C ALA A 48 -2.42 10.71 8.22
N PHE A 49 -2.94 10.63 7.01
CA PHE A 49 -2.15 10.47 5.80
C PHE A 49 -2.46 11.61 4.85
N LEU A 50 -1.57 11.85 3.89
CA LEU A 50 -1.75 12.85 2.84
C LEU A 50 -1.47 12.19 1.49
N VAL A 51 -2.34 12.47 0.50
CA VAL A 51 -2.07 12.20 -0.91
C VAL A 51 -1.44 13.47 -1.47
N HIS A 52 -0.17 13.39 -1.87
CA HIS A 52 0.60 14.53 -2.39
C HIS A 52 0.40 14.71 -3.90
N ASP A 53 0.32 13.59 -4.61
CA ASP A 53 0.06 13.55 -6.06
C ASP A 53 -1.15 12.66 -6.34
N HIS A 54 -2.28 13.31 -6.61
CA HIS A 54 -3.53 12.62 -6.92
C HIS A 54 -3.48 11.82 -8.23
N GLY A 55 -2.73 12.29 -9.23
CA GLY A 55 -2.63 11.62 -10.53
C GLY A 55 -1.84 10.32 -10.38
N ALA A 56 -0.64 10.42 -9.79
CA ALA A 56 0.19 9.24 -9.52
C ALA A 56 -0.48 8.26 -8.56
N PHE A 57 -1.27 8.75 -7.59
CA PHE A 57 -2.04 7.89 -6.71
C PHE A 57 -3.08 7.06 -7.47
N VAL A 58 -3.81 7.67 -8.40
CA VAL A 58 -4.81 6.96 -9.21
C VAL A 58 -4.15 6.00 -10.20
N ASP A 59 -3.07 6.42 -10.86
CA ASP A 59 -2.45 5.66 -11.96
C ASP A 59 -1.53 4.52 -11.48
N HIS A 60 -0.97 4.63 -10.27
CA HIS A 60 0.10 3.74 -9.81
C HIS A 60 -0.14 3.08 -8.44
N VAL A 61 -1.07 3.59 -7.62
CA VAL A 61 -1.26 3.12 -6.24
C VAL A 61 -2.63 2.48 -6.03
N LEU A 62 -3.69 3.03 -6.61
CA LEU A 62 -5.01 2.39 -6.57
C LEU A 62 -5.04 1.13 -7.47
N PRO A 63 -5.67 0.03 -7.01
CA PRO A 63 -5.85 -1.19 -7.81
C PRO A 63 -6.91 -1.06 -8.90
#